data_AF-A0A1J4S768-F1
#
_entry.id   AF-A0A1J4S768-F1
#
_cell.length_a   1.000
_cell.length_b   1.000
_cell.length_c   1.000
_cell.angle_alpha   90.00
_cell.angle_beta   90.00
_cell.angle_gamma   90.00
#
_symmetry.space_group_name_H-M   'P 1'
#
loop_
_entity.id
_entity.type
_entity.pdbx_description
1 polymer ?
#
loop_
_entity_poly.entity_id
_entity_poly.type
_entity_poly.pdbx_seq_one_letter_code
_entity_poly.pdbx_strand_id
1 'polypeptide(L)' 'MTLIVEKGEKGGVQLRVESKPTTLIEKDGILVAHVTALGDLANATRNERDRRVFDLLQRVGL' A
#
# COMPACT_ATOMS: atom_id res chain seq x y z
N MET A 1 -8.92 -11.44 5.77
CA MET A 1 -10.19 -11.58 6.53
C MET A 1 -10.02 -10.75 7.79
N THR A 2 -10.82 -9.70 7.97
CA THR A 2 -10.67 -8.76 9.09
C THR A 2 -11.89 -8.91 10.01
N LEU A 3 -11.63 -9.01 11.31
CA LEU A 3 -12.67 -9.06 12.35
C LEU A 3 -12.73 -7.70 13.03
N ILE A 4 -13.87 -7.03 12.93
CA ILE A 4 -14.10 -5.75 13.60
C ILE A 4 -14.81 -6.01 14.92
N VAL A 5 -14.27 -5.42 15.99
CA VAL A 5 -14.85 -5.44 17.33
C VAL A 5 -15.72 -4.20 17.50
N GLU A 6 -17.02 -4.39 17.71
CA GLU A 6 -17.98 -3.30 17.90
C GLU A 6 -18.69 -3.43 19.24
N LYS A 7 -19.16 -2.30 19.79
CA LYS A 7 -20.00 -2.30 21.00
C LYS A 7 -21.40 -2.76 20.62
N GLY A 8 -21.82 -3.89 21.16
CA GLY A 8 -23.15 -4.44 20.97
C GLY A 8 -24.22 -3.59 21.67
N GLU A 9 -25.42 -3.56 21.09
CA GLU A 9 -26.53 -2.70 21.55
C GLU A 9 -26.92 -2.90 23.02
N LYS A 10 -26.64 -4.08 23.59
CA LYS A 10 -26.94 -4.41 25.00
C LYS A 10 -25.70 -4.38 25.91
N GLY A 11 -24.65 -3.66 25.53
CA GLY A 11 -23.42 -3.54 26.32
C GLY A 11 -22.46 -4.73 26.21
N GLY A 12 -22.70 -5.65 25.27
CA GLY A 12 -21.79 -6.73 24.93
C GLY A 12 -20.76 -6.32 23.86
N VAL A 13 -19.90 -7.26 23.48
CA VAL A 13 -18.99 -7.11 22.33
C VAL A 13 -19.56 -7.90 21.15
N GLN A 14 -19.65 -7.26 19.98
CA GLN A 14 -20.07 -7.90 18.75
C GLN A 14 -18.89 -7.98 17.78
N LEU A 15 -18.71 -9.14 17.16
CA LEU A 15 -17.69 -9.35 16.14
C LEU A 15 -18.37 -9.33 14.77
N ARG A 16 -17.98 -8.37 13.93
CA ARG A 16 -18.43 -8.28 12.55
C ARG A 16 -17.31 -8.73 11.63
N VAL A 17 -17.59 -9.74 10.81
CA VAL A 17 -16.68 -10.15 9.74
C VAL A 17 -16.82 -9.12 8.63
N GLU A 18 -15.74 -8.38 8.37
CA GLU A 18 -15.72 -7.48 7.23
C GLU A 18 -15.32 -8.26 5.98
N SER A 19 -16.30 -8.46 5.09
CA SER A 19 -16.14 -9.21 3.85
C SER A 19 -15.47 -8.40 2.74
N LYS A 20 -15.46 -7.07 2.85
CA LYS A 20 -14.74 -6.18 1.93
C LYS A 20 -13.32 -5.95 2.44
N PRO A 21 -12.28 -6.13 1.61
CA PRO A 21 -10.92 -5.79 2.01
C PRO A 21 -10.82 -4.29 2.28
N THR A 22 -10.49 -3.93 3.52
CA THR A 22 -10.22 -2.55 3.92
C THR A 22 -8.85 -2.15 3.38
N THR A 23 -8.79 -1.09 2.57
CA THR A 23 -7.54 -0.63 1.93
C THR A 23 -6.50 -0.14 2.95
N LEU A 24 -6.94 0.24 4.15
CA LEU A 24 -6.14 0.88 5.18
C LEU A 24 -6.64 0.47 6.57
N ILE A 25 -5.74 0.00 7.44
CA ILE A 25 -6.02 -0.36 8.83
C ILE A 25 -4.97 0.25 9.76
N GLU A 26 -5.34 0.62 10.98
CA GLU A 26 -4.40 0.99 12.03
C GLU A 26 -4.14 -0.25 12.91
N LYS A 27 -2.86 -0.50 13.23
CA LYS A 27 -2.41 -1.62 14.04
C LYS A 27 -1.24 -1.18 14.92
N ASP A 28 -1.46 -1.13 16.23
CA ASP A 28 -0.44 -0.81 17.24
C ASP A 28 0.24 0.57 17.00
N GLY A 29 -0.53 1.56 16.55
CA GLY A 29 -0.06 2.90 16.17
C GLY A 29 0.47 2.99 14.73
N ILE A 30 0.44 1.89 13.96
CA ILE A 30 0.99 1.82 12.61
C ILE A 30 -0.14 1.74 11.60
N LEU A 31 -0.11 2.64 10.61
CA LEU A 31 -1.03 2.63 9.48
C LEU A 31 -0.55 1.60 8.43
N VAL A 32 -1.34 0.56 8.19
CA VAL A 32 -1.04 -0.54 7.26
C VAL A 32 -2.00 -0.46 6.07
N ALA A 33 -1.48 -0.38 4.85
CA ALA A 33 -2.26 -0.35 3.63
C ALA A 33 -2.10 -1.63 2.84
N HIS A 34 -3.21 -2.20 2.34
CA HIS A 34 -3.16 -3.28 1.37
C HIS A 34 -3.15 -2.68 -0.03
N VAL A 35 -1.97 -2.67 -0.66
CA VAL A 35 -1.76 -2.06 -1.97
C VAL A 35 -1.44 -3.12 -3.02
N THR A 36 -2.05 -2.99 -4.20
CA THR A 36 -1.61 -3.71 -5.38
C THR A 36 -0.45 -2.93 -5.99
N ALA A 37 0.71 -3.55 -6.14
CA ALA A 37 1.81 -2.93 -6.88
C ALA A 37 1.35 -2.65 -8.32
N LEU A 38 1.38 -1.38 -8.75
CA LEU A 38 0.97 -0.98 -10.10
C LEU A 38 1.97 -1.44 -11.19
N GLY A 39 3.05 -2.12 -10.79
CA GLY A 39 4.07 -2.70 -11.64
C GLY A 39 5.14 -3.43 -10.82
N ASP A 40 6.01 -4.17 -11.49
CA ASP A 40 7.17 -4.81 -10.88
C ASP A 40 8.16 -3.75 -10.35
N LEU A 41 8.67 -3.94 -9.13
CA LEU A 41 9.71 -3.09 -8.55
C LEU A 41 10.98 -3.05 -9.42
N ALA A 42 11.22 -4.12 -10.20
CA ALA A 42 12.26 -4.16 -11.22
C ALA A 42 12.05 -3.06 -12.29
N ASN A 43 10.80 -2.77 -12.68
CA ASN A 43 10.49 -1.72 -13.64
C ASN A 43 10.74 -0.33 -13.06
N ALA A 44 10.45 -0.10 -11.77
CA ALA A 44 10.74 1.18 -11.12
C ALA A 44 12.24 1.47 -11.08
N THR A 45 13.05 0.46 -10.73
CA THR A 45 14.52 0.58 -10.70
C THR A 45 15.09 0.79 -12.10
N ARG A 46 14.55 0.08 -13.09
CA ARG A 46 14.95 0.23 -14.49
C ARG A 46 14.62 1.62 -15.04
N ASN A 47 13.39 2.10 -14.83
CA ASN A 47 12.97 3.42 -15.28
C ASN A 47 13.86 4.53 -14.71
N GLU A 48 14.18 4.48 -13.41
CA GLU A 48 15.05 5.50 -12.81
C GLU A 48 16.50 5.40 -13.34
N ARG A 49 17.00 4.18 -13.59
CA ARG A 49 18.32 3.99 -14.22
C ARG A 49 18.35 4.58 -15.62
N ASP A 50 17.36 4.24 -16.45
CA ASP A 50 17.27 4.70 -17.83
C ASP A 50 17.11 6.22 -17.88
N ARG A 51 16.31 6.80 -16.97
CA ARG A 51 16.20 8.26 -16.80
C ARG A 51 17.54 8.92 -16.47
N ARG A 52 18.32 8.36 -15.55
CA ARG A 52 19.64 8.90 -15.18
C ARG A 52 20.64 8.79 -16.31
N VAL A 53 20.65 7.68 -17.03
CA VAL A 53 21.52 7.50 -18.20
C VAL A 53 21.16 8.52 -19.27
N PHE A 54 19.88 8.71 -19.54
CA PHE A 54 19.42 9.71 -20.51
C PHE A 54 19.81 11.13 -20.10
N ASP A 55 19.63 11.52 -18.83
CA ASP A 55 20.05 12.83 -18.32
C ASP A 55 21.58 13.04 -18.45
N LEU A 56 22.37 11.98 -18.21
CA LEU A 56 23.81 12.01 -18.42
C LEU A 56 24.19 12.21 -19.89
N LEU A 57 23.52 11.50 -20.81
CA LEU A 57 23.73 11.64 -22.25
C LEU A 57 23.41 13.06 -22.72
N GLN A 58 22.28 13.62 -22.27
CA GLN A 58 21.93 15.01 -22.58
C GLN A 58 22.97 16.01 -22.07
N ARG A 59 23.54 15.80 -20.88
CA ARG A 59 24.60 16.68 -20.34
C ARG A 59 25.89 16.65 -21.16
N VAL A 60 26.19 15.52 -21.82
CA VAL A 60 27.38 15.38 -22.67
C VAL A 60 27.09 15.63 -24.16
N GLY A 61 25.86 16.03 -24.49
CA GLY A 61 25.46 16.35 -25.87
C GLY A 61 25.30 15.13 -26.79
N LEU A 62 25.03 13.96 -26.22
CA LEU A 62 24.75 12.71 -26.94
C LEU A 62 23.26 12.38 -26.96
#